data_AF-A0A965ATF3-F1
#
_entry.id   AF-A0A965ATF3-F1
#
_cell.length_a   1.000
_cell.length_b   1.000
_cell.length_c   1.000
_cell.angle_alpha   90.00
_cell.angle_beta   90.00
_cell.angle_gamma   90.00
#
_symmetry.space_group_name_H-M   'P 1'
#
loop_
_entity.id
_entity.type
_entity.pdbx_description
1 polymer ?
#
loop_
_entity_poly.entity_id
_entity_poly.type
_entity_poly.pdbx_seq_one_letter_code
_entity_poly.pdbx_strand_id
1 'polypeptide(L)'
;PEWIPWEKRVLPGDLGVGDVLPTRANDPRLVPGYAGLPTDEELDLVALWEFGLGRARVLSAEGRDAIARRWYEGDRGPRTPMAEAAPGRCAACAFFLPIAGSLRSAFGVCGNEYAPDDARVVSVDHGCGAHSQALVLD
;
A
#
# COMPACT_ATOMS: atom_id res chain seq x y z
N PRO A 1 -27.54 14.91 22.58
CA PRO A 1 -26.60 15.00 21.44
C PRO A 1 -27.32 14.52 20.17
N GLU A 2 -26.94 15.00 18.99
CA GLU A 2 -27.52 14.56 17.72
C GLU A 2 -27.07 13.13 17.39
N TRP A 3 -27.98 12.29 16.90
CA TRP A 3 -27.65 10.93 16.48
C TRP A 3 -26.98 10.94 15.11
N ILE A 4 -25.83 10.27 14.99
CA ILE A 4 -25.08 10.14 13.74
C ILE A 4 -25.18 8.67 13.28
N PRO A 5 -25.49 8.36 12.01
CA PRO A 5 -25.48 6.98 11.50
C PRO A 5 -24.17 6.25 11.78
N TRP A 6 -24.22 4.96 12.10
CA TRP A 6 -23.03 4.16 12.47
C TRP A 6 -21.91 4.26 11.45
N GLU A 7 -22.26 4.28 10.16
CA GLU A 7 -21.34 4.31 9.02
C GLU A 7 -20.55 5.63 8.88
N LYS A 8 -20.97 6.67 9.62
CA LYS A 8 -20.29 7.96 9.74
C LYS A 8 -19.51 8.07 11.05
N ARG A 9 -19.59 7.06 11.92
CA ARG A 9 -18.87 6.98 13.20
C ARG A 9 -17.65 6.08 13.16
N VAL A 10 -17.59 5.12 12.23
CA VAL A 10 -16.45 4.20 12.08
C VAL A 10 -15.21 4.95 11.61
N LEU A 11 -14.12 4.83 12.37
CA LEU A 11 -12.81 5.41 12.12
C LEU A 11 -11.77 4.33 11.77
N PRO A 12 -10.62 4.72 11.18
CA PRO A 12 -9.50 3.80 11.02
C PRO A 12 -9.07 3.21 12.37
N GLY A 13 -9.00 1.88 12.45
CA GLY A 13 -8.61 1.16 13.67
C GLY A 13 -9.79 0.63 14.50
N ASP A 14 -11.03 1.02 14.19
CA ASP A 14 -12.21 0.59 14.96
C ASP A 14 -12.59 -0.89 14.75
N LEU A 15 -12.12 -1.51 13.67
CA LEU A 15 -12.48 -2.90 13.35
C LEU A 15 -11.62 -3.89 14.14
N GLY A 16 -12.28 -4.80 14.84
CA GLY A 16 -11.69 -5.92 15.56
C GLY A 16 -12.02 -7.29 14.95
N VAL A 17 -11.76 -8.35 15.72
CA VAL A 17 -11.99 -9.73 15.29
C VAL A 17 -13.49 -9.99 15.16
N GLY A 18 -13.92 -10.38 13.96
CA GLY A 18 -15.31 -10.73 13.65
C GLY A 18 -16.16 -9.56 13.15
N ASP A 19 -15.64 -8.33 13.17
CA ASP A 19 -16.34 -7.18 12.60
C ASP A 19 -16.40 -7.27 11.08
N VAL A 20 -17.58 -6.96 10.54
CA VAL A 20 -17.80 -6.82 9.09
C VAL A 20 -18.13 -5.36 8.84
N LEU A 21 -17.32 -4.69 8.02
CA LEU A 21 -17.60 -3.35 7.51
C LEU A 21 -18.21 -3.45 6.11
N PRO A 22 -19.53 -3.27 5.94
CA PRO A 22 -20.16 -3.30 4.63
C PRO A 22 -19.60 -2.22 3.71
N THR A 23 -19.27 -2.62 2.48
CA THR A 23 -18.89 -1.66 1.43
C THR A 23 -20.13 -0.96 0.90
N ARG A 24 -20.07 0.36 0.75
CA ARG A 24 -21.15 1.14 0.14
C ARG A 24 -21.32 0.74 -1.34
N ALA A 25 -22.57 0.70 -1.81
CA ALA A 25 -22.87 0.32 -3.20
C ALA A 25 -22.14 1.20 -4.22
N ASN A 26 -22.03 2.50 -3.92
CA ASN A 26 -21.41 3.52 -4.77
C ASN A 26 -20.07 4.02 -4.19
N ASP A 27 -19.26 3.13 -3.61
CA ASP A 27 -17.93 3.51 -3.10
C ASP A 27 -17.02 3.93 -4.27
N PRO A 28 -16.62 5.21 -4.38
CA PRO A 28 -15.86 5.71 -5.53
C PRO A 28 -14.46 5.10 -5.62
N ARG A 29 -13.98 4.47 -4.54
CA ARG A 29 -12.67 3.80 -4.49
C ARG A 29 -12.66 2.47 -5.22
N LEU A 30 -13.83 1.96 -5.65
CA LEU A 30 -13.98 0.64 -6.23
C LEU A 30 -14.68 0.69 -7.59
N VAL A 31 -14.24 -0.18 -8.50
CA VAL A 31 -14.88 -0.45 -9.79
C VAL A 31 -15.09 -1.95 -9.96
N PRO A 32 -15.99 -2.40 -10.86
CA PRO A 32 -16.10 -3.81 -11.20
C PRO A 32 -14.76 -4.41 -11.63
N GLY A 33 -14.48 -5.66 -11.28
CA GLY A 33 -13.17 -6.28 -11.55
C GLY A 33 -12.76 -6.27 -13.02
N TYR A 34 -13.71 -6.50 -13.93
CA TYR A 34 -13.46 -6.43 -15.37
C TYR A 34 -13.05 -5.03 -15.87
N ALA A 35 -13.43 -3.96 -15.15
CA ALA A 35 -13.08 -2.58 -15.52
C ALA A 35 -11.63 -2.23 -15.14
N GLY A 36 -10.95 -3.09 -14.37
CA GLY A 36 -9.52 -2.97 -14.09
C GLY A 36 -8.63 -3.65 -15.13
N LEU A 37 -9.22 -4.41 -16.06
CA LEU A 37 -8.48 -5.06 -17.13
C LEU A 37 -8.09 -4.02 -18.19
N PRO A 38 -6.84 -4.01 -18.66
CA PRO A 38 -6.47 -3.29 -19.88
C PRO A 38 -7.39 -3.73 -21.02
N THR A 39 -7.70 -2.82 -21.94
CA THR A 39 -8.54 -3.11 -23.12
C THR A 39 -7.80 -3.90 -24.20
N ASP A 40 -6.59 -4.38 -23.90
CA ASP A 40 -5.75 -5.13 -24.81
C ASP A 40 -6.12 -6.62 -24.76
N GLU A 41 -6.35 -7.21 -25.93
CA GLU A 41 -6.77 -8.61 -26.07
C GLU A 41 -5.58 -9.60 -25.92
N GLU A 42 -4.34 -9.12 -25.89
CA GLU A 42 -3.12 -9.96 -25.78
C GLU A 42 -2.51 -10.02 -24.36
N LEU A 43 -3.31 -9.88 -23.31
CA LEU A 43 -2.80 -10.04 -21.95
C LEU A 43 -2.56 -11.51 -21.60
N ASP A 44 -1.39 -11.83 -21.06
CA ASP A 44 -1.13 -13.15 -20.49
C ASP A 44 -1.96 -13.40 -19.21
N LEU A 45 -2.05 -14.66 -18.80
CA LEU A 45 -2.83 -15.08 -17.63
C LEU A 45 -2.32 -14.46 -16.32
N VAL A 46 -1.02 -14.21 -16.20
CA VAL A 46 -0.41 -13.60 -15.00
C VAL A 46 -0.84 -12.14 -14.88
N ALA A 47 -0.78 -11.40 -15.97
CA ALA A 47 -1.25 -10.02 -16.05
C ALA A 47 -2.74 -9.93 -15.70
N LEU A 48 -3.57 -10.81 -16.26
CA LEU A 48 -5.01 -10.85 -15.97
C LEU A 48 -5.29 -11.05 -14.47
N TRP A 49 -4.57 -11.95 -13.80
CA TRP A 49 -4.69 -12.12 -12.35
C TRP A 49 -4.20 -10.91 -11.55
N GLU A 50 -3.08 -10.30 -11.94
CA GLU A 50 -2.57 -9.07 -11.31
C GLU A 50 -3.56 -7.90 -11.43
N PHE A 51 -4.29 -7.81 -12.54
CA PHE A 51 -5.35 -6.82 -12.74
C PHE A 51 -6.67 -7.17 -12.06
N GLY A 52 -6.74 -8.33 -11.39
CA GLY A 52 -7.87 -8.73 -10.56
C GLY A 52 -8.98 -9.45 -11.33
N LEU A 53 -8.66 -10.11 -12.46
CA LEU A 53 -9.57 -11.05 -13.09
C LEU A 53 -10.05 -12.08 -12.05
N GLY A 54 -11.37 -12.26 -11.96
CA GLY A 54 -12.02 -13.12 -10.97
C GLY A 54 -12.41 -12.42 -9.66
N ARG A 55 -12.03 -11.15 -9.45
CA ARG A 55 -12.51 -10.35 -8.31
C ARG A 55 -13.81 -9.65 -8.67
N ALA A 56 -14.77 -9.59 -7.73
CA ALA A 56 -16.01 -8.82 -7.93
C ALA A 56 -15.72 -7.32 -8.15
N ARG A 57 -14.73 -6.79 -7.43
CA ARG A 57 -14.31 -5.38 -7.49
C ARG A 57 -12.79 -5.25 -7.33
N VAL A 58 -12.24 -4.21 -7.94
CA VAL A 58 -10.84 -3.77 -7.81
C VAL A 58 -10.81 -2.28 -7.48
N LEU A 59 -9.63 -1.76 -7.12
CA LEU A 59 -9.47 -0.33 -6.87
C LEU A 59 -9.70 0.49 -8.15
N SER A 60 -10.46 1.57 -8.01
CA SER A 60 -10.53 2.63 -9.02
C SER A 60 -9.21 3.44 -9.03
N ALA A 61 -9.07 4.33 -10.02
CA ALA A 61 -7.96 5.29 -10.02
C ALA A 61 -7.98 6.16 -8.75
N GLU A 62 -9.15 6.70 -8.39
CA GLU A 62 -9.33 7.48 -7.16
C GLU A 62 -8.96 6.69 -5.90
N GLY A 63 -9.35 5.42 -5.84
CA GLY A 63 -9.00 4.53 -4.73
C GLY A 63 -7.49 4.33 -4.60
N ARG A 64 -6.79 4.14 -5.73
CA ARG A 64 -5.33 4.04 -5.76
C ARG A 64 -4.66 5.33 -5.31
N ASP A 65 -5.12 6.48 -5.82
CA ASP A 65 -4.57 7.79 -5.46
C ASP A 65 -4.76 8.11 -3.97
N ALA A 66 -5.94 7.79 -3.42
CA ALA A 66 -6.23 7.97 -2.00
C ALA A 66 -5.34 7.08 -1.11
N ILE A 67 -5.05 5.85 -1.54
CA ILE A 67 -4.12 4.96 -0.84
C ILE A 67 -2.69 5.49 -0.93
N ALA A 68 -2.23 5.80 -2.15
CA ALA A 68 -0.88 6.30 -2.40
C ALA A 68 -0.58 7.55 -1.57
N ARG A 69 -1.50 8.51 -1.56
CA ARG A 69 -1.38 9.73 -0.75
C ARG A 69 -1.25 9.44 0.73
N ARG A 70 -2.18 8.66 1.29
CA ARG A 70 -2.17 8.30 2.73
C ARG A 70 -0.89 7.57 3.13
N TRP A 71 -0.39 6.67 2.29
CA TRP A 71 0.84 5.93 2.59
C TRP A 71 2.08 6.83 2.49
N TYR A 72 2.17 7.65 1.43
CA TYR A 72 3.31 8.55 1.21
C TYR A 72 3.40 9.69 2.23
N GLU A 73 2.26 10.17 2.73
CA GLU A 73 2.18 11.16 3.80
C GLU A 73 2.25 10.54 5.20
N GLY A 74 2.21 9.20 5.29
CA GLY A 74 2.21 8.47 6.54
C GLY A 74 3.57 8.36 7.21
N ASP A 75 3.61 7.60 8.30
CA ASP A 75 4.78 7.31 9.13
C ASP A 75 5.83 6.39 8.45
N ARG A 76 5.58 5.95 7.21
CA ARG A 76 6.54 5.26 6.33
C ARG A 76 6.70 5.97 4.98
N GLY A 77 6.44 7.27 4.97
CA GLY A 77 6.77 8.17 3.87
C GLY A 77 8.23 8.67 3.94
N PRO A 78 8.68 9.46 2.96
CA PRO A 78 10.07 9.90 2.89
C PRO A 78 10.44 11.03 3.85
N ARG A 79 9.45 11.70 4.44
CA ARG A 79 9.61 12.91 5.27
C ARG A 79 9.54 12.62 6.78
N THR A 80 9.72 11.36 7.17
CA THR A 80 9.74 11.03 8.60
C THR A 80 11.14 11.27 9.16
N PRO A 81 11.29 11.60 10.46
CA PRO A 81 12.61 11.77 11.07
C PRO A 81 13.53 10.55 10.86
N MET A 82 12.96 9.34 10.86
CA MET A 82 13.70 8.12 10.58
C MET A 82 14.20 8.05 9.14
N ALA A 83 13.36 8.39 8.16
CA ALA A 83 13.75 8.42 6.76
C ALA A 83 14.81 9.49 6.46
N GLU A 84 14.75 10.63 7.14
CA GLU A 84 15.76 11.69 7.03
C GLU A 84 17.10 11.30 7.65
N ALA A 85 17.08 10.56 8.76
CA ALA A 85 18.29 10.08 9.44
C ALA A 85 18.85 8.77 8.86
N ALA A 86 18.16 8.13 7.91
CA ALA A 86 18.53 6.83 7.39
C ALA A 86 19.83 6.90 6.55
N PRO A 87 20.68 5.87 6.61
CA PRO A 87 21.90 5.78 5.80
C PRO A 87 21.63 5.56 4.30
N GLY A 88 20.40 5.22 3.92
CA GLY A 88 20.00 4.96 2.55
C GLY A 88 18.48 4.91 2.38
N ARG A 89 18.03 4.90 1.13
CA ARG A 89 16.60 4.86 0.77
C ARG A 89 16.18 3.45 0.38
N CYS A 90 14.92 3.10 0.67
CA CYS A 90 14.33 1.80 0.37
C CYS A 90 14.55 1.37 -1.10
N ALA A 91 14.52 2.30 -2.06
CA ALA A 91 14.81 2.06 -3.47
C ALA A 91 16.11 1.29 -3.74
N ALA A 92 17.13 1.50 -2.90
CA ALA A 92 18.46 0.89 -3.02
C ALA A 92 18.70 -0.23 -1.99
N CYS A 93 17.73 -0.52 -1.13
CA CYS A 93 17.84 -1.52 -0.08
C CYS A 93 17.52 -2.92 -0.62
N ALA A 94 18.36 -3.91 -0.35
CA ALA A 94 18.13 -5.29 -0.79
C ALA A 94 16.91 -5.95 -0.12
N PHE A 95 16.44 -5.42 1.01
CA PHE A 95 15.24 -5.88 1.72
C PHE A 95 13.94 -5.23 1.22
N PHE A 96 14.00 -4.36 0.22
CA PHE A 96 12.81 -3.74 -0.36
C PHE A 96 12.17 -4.69 -1.37
N LEU A 97 10.94 -5.11 -1.09
CA LEU A 97 10.13 -5.95 -1.96
C LEU A 97 9.07 -5.10 -2.66
N PRO A 98 9.18 -4.81 -3.97
CA PRO A 98 8.22 -3.96 -4.66
C PRO A 98 6.82 -4.57 -4.65
N ILE A 99 5.78 -3.78 -4.37
CA ILE A 99 4.39 -4.22 -4.52
C ILE A 99 4.08 -4.39 -6.01
N ALA A 100 3.23 -5.36 -6.38
CA ALA A 100 2.83 -5.58 -7.76
C ALA A 100 1.92 -4.47 -8.32
N GLY A 101 1.76 -4.45 -9.64
CA GLY A 101 0.83 -3.56 -10.35
C GLY A 101 1.22 -2.07 -10.30
N SER A 102 0.23 -1.19 -10.41
CA SER A 102 0.43 0.24 -10.66
C SER A 102 1.08 1.03 -9.50
N LEU A 103 1.20 0.45 -8.30
CA LEU A 103 1.85 1.09 -7.16
C LEU A 103 3.35 0.73 -7.05
N ARG A 104 3.84 -0.20 -7.87
CA ARG A 104 5.19 -0.76 -7.82
C ARG A 104 6.31 0.29 -7.84
N SER A 105 6.11 1.36 -8.59
CA SER A 105 7.12 2.42 -8.77
C SER A 105 7.28 3.31 -7.54
N ALA A 106 6.31 3.32 -6.63
CA ALA A 106 6.27 4.24 -5.49
C ALA A 106 6.31 3.53 -4.12
N PHE A 107 5.93 2.24 -4.06
CA PHE A 107 5.79 1.53 -2.79
C PHE A 107 6.29 0.08 -2.87
N GLY A 108 6.75 -0.40 -1.72
CA GLY A 108 7.13 -1.79 -1.48
C GLY A 108 6.89 -2.20 -0.04
N VAL A 109 7.29 -3.40 0.31
CA VAL A 109 7.26 -3.94 1.68
C VAL A 109 8.70 -4.10 2.16
N CYS A 110 8.98 -3.69 3.40
CA CYS A 110 10.26 -4.01 4.04
C CYS A 110 10.25 -5.46 4.50
N GLY A 111 11.27 -6.23 4.13
CA GLY A 111 11.46 -7.62 4.57
C GLY A 111 12.66 -7.82 5.50
N ASN A 112 13.16 -6.76 6.14
CA ASN A 112 14.23 -6.87 7.13
C ASN A 112 13.62 -7.00 8.53
N GLU A 113 13.75 -8.16 9.16
CA GLU A 113 13.25 -8.44 10.52
C GLU A 113 13.79 -7.51 11.61
N TYR A 114 14.94 -6.87 11.36
CA TYR A 114 15.54 -5.90 12.29
C TYR A 114 15.05 -4.46 12.03
N ALA A 115 14.40 -4.19 10.90
CA ALA A 115 13.82 -2.88 10.64
C ALA A 115 12.52 -2.71 11.45
N PRO A 116 12.25 -1.51 11.98
CA PRO A 116 10.96 -1.23 12.63
C PRO A 116 9.76 -1.35 11.66
N ASP A 117 10.03 -1.30 10.35
CA ASP A 117 9.02 -1.40 9.30
C ASP A 117 8.87 -2.80 8.70
N ASP A 118 9.44 -3.84 9.34
CA ASP A 118 9.29 -5.22 8.86
C ASP A 118 7.82 -5.58 8.61
N ALA A 119 7.57 -6.22 7.48
CA ALA A 119 6.25 -6.58 6.99
C ALA A 119 5.27 -5.38 6.94
N ARG A 120 5.77 -4.15 6.73
CA ARG A 120 4.96 -2.94 6.47
C ARG A 120 5.24 -2.37 5.09
N VAL A 121 4.23 -1.67 4.57
CA VAL A 121 4.37 -0.91 3.33
C VAL A 121 5.18 0.36 3.61
N VAL A 122 6.16 0.62 2.76
CA VAL A 122 7.04 1.79 2.79
C VAL A 122 7.05 2.47 1.42
N SER A 123 7.21 3.79 1.38
CA SER A 123 7.49 4.47 0.11
C SER A 123 8.89 4.13 -0.39
N VAL A 124 9.11 4.19 -1.70
CA VAL A 124 10.39 3.86 -2.34
C VAL A 124 11.53 4.77 -1.87
N ASP A 125 11.19 6.00 -1.48
CA ASP A 125 12.08 7.03 -0.92
C ASP A 125 12.01 7.12 0.62
N HIS A 126 11.35 6.18 1.29
CA HIS A 126 11.50 5.98 2.73
C HIS A 126 12.91 5.48 3.07
N GLY A 127 13.27 5.46 4.35
CA GLY A 127 14.54 4.92 4.81
C GLY A 127 14.46 4.54 6.29
N CYS A 128 15.27 3.56 6.69
CA CYS A 128 15.46 3.20 8.09
C CYS A 128 16.92 2.86 8.37
N GLY A 129 17.28 2.74 9.66
CA GLY A 129 18.64 2.41 10.08
C GLY A 129 19.13 1.00 9.70
N ALA A 130 18.22 0.08 9.40
CA ALA A 130 18.54 -1.31 9.03
C ALA A 130 18.72 -1.49 7.50
N HIS A 131 19.33 -0.50 6.85
CA HIS A 131 19.58 -0.54 5.41
C HIS A 131 20.63 -1.61 5.07
N SER A 132 20.44 -2.38 3.99
CA SER A 132 21.33 -3.49 3.62
C SER A 132 22.77 -3.09 3.26
N GLN A 133 23.04 -1.78 3.13
CA GLN A 133 24.36 -1.22 2.85
C GLN A 133 25.01 -0.58 4.08
N ALA A 134 24.35 -0.61 5.24
CA ALA A 134 24.97 -0.25 6.52
C ALA A 134 25.83 -1.43 6.99
N LEU A 135 27.12 -1.41 6.65
CA LEU A 135 28.05 -2.49 6.93
C LEU A 135 28.75 -2.26 8.28
N VAL A 136 28.90 -3.34 9.06
CA VAL A 136 29.91 -3.39 10.12
C VAL A 136 31.24 -3.73 9.44
N LEU A 137 32.23 -2.85 9.60
CA LEU A 137 33.59 -3.11 9.16
C LEU A 137 34.37 -3.64 10.35
N ASP A 138 34.97 -4.81 10.18
CA ASP A 138 35.89 -5.42 11.15
C ASP A 138 37.27 -4.74 11.13
#